data_AF-A0A7Y6X930-F1
#
_entry.id   AF-A0A7Y6X930-F1
#
_cell.length_a   1.000
_cell.length_b   1.000
_cell.length_c   1.000
_cell.angle_alpha   90.00
_cell.angle_beta   90.00
_cell.angle_gamma   90.00
#
_symmetry.space_group_name_H-M   'P 1'
#
loop_
_entity.id
_entity.type
_entity.pdbx_description
1 polymer ?
#
loop_
_entity_poly.entity_id
_entity_poly.type
_entity_poly.pdbx_seq_one_letter_code
_entity_poly.pdbx_strand_id
1 'polypeptide(L)'
;MALPQQAGEPDAHHAVAPHQHDTSLGHHDDSHTGGHGTSVPRRGQYRSHDLIFTTIARDALVGARGSFPSEARAWATRHGPGVVLQRRLAQADRVSLAPLSPLHETPRRAGFAHLAFERAGPRTVVRTALAHSPLRLLTPRNHGHAAWAYTSSFGGGLVDGDHLSLQVDVAPGAAAWVSSQGANRVYRSPSGCRSDVSARVGEDALLAWVPDPTACFTGARYSQTLAFQLAPGASLVLADLITSGRSASGERWAFSHYASTLRVHVGERALVDERWLLDPTHGTLPERLGRFEAMATLLLVGPALATVREALHARITALPVTSRALLIPSSSPLGTQGLLVRAAAMSVEELVRTTRDWLSFLPALLGDDPWARRV
;
A
#
# COMPACT_ATOMS: atom_id res chain seq x y z
N MET A 1 -37.05 -50.39 17.32
CA MET A 1 -37.19 -49.11 18.06
C MET A 1 -36.37 -48.04 17.34
N ALA A 2 -36.77 -46.78 17.22
CA ALA A 2 -38.12 -46.19 17.19
C ALA A 2 -37.97 -44.71 16.80
N LEU A 3 -38.31 -44.36 15.55
CA LEU A 3 -38.83 -43.02 15.20
C LEU A 3 -40.26 -42.90 15.77
N PRO A 4 -40.90 -41.72 15.95
CA PRO A 4 -40.87 -40.54 15.05
C PRO A 4 -40.90 -39.17 15.79
N GLN A 5 -41.30 -37.98 15.29
CA GLN A 5 -41.91 -37.54 14.01
C GLN A 5 -41.68 -36.02 13.71
N GLN A 6 -42.21 -35.59 12.55
CA GLN A 6 -42.76 -34.29 12.06
C GLN A 6 -43.21 -33.21 13.08
N ALA A 7 -43.58 -31.96 12.69
CA ALA A 7 -43.37 -31.08 11.52
C ALA A 7 -44.07 -29.71 11.80
N GLY A 8 -43.98 -28.70 10.92
CA GLY A 8 -44.82 -27.49 11.04
C GLY A 8 -44.43 -26.24 10.23
N GLU A 9 -44.71 -26.22 8.94
CA GLU A 9 -45.20 -25.03 8.21
C GLU A 9 -46.74 -25.19 8.07
N PRO A 10 -47.54 -24.20 7.59
CA PRO A 10 -47.20 -22.87 7.05
C PRO A 10 -47.99 -21.72 7.75
N ASP A 11 -48.05 -20.50 7.20
CA ASP A 11 -49.21 -20.05 6.37
C ASP A 11 -48.99 -18.67 5.70
N ALA A 12 -49.85 -18.29 4.75
CA ALA A 12 -49.68 -17.09 3.91
C ALA A 12 -50.96 -16.29 3.63
N HIS A 13 -50.87 -14.95 3.58
CA HIS A 13 -51.86 -14.02 2.96
C HIS A 13 -51.24 -12.63 2.72
N HIS A 14 -51.78 -11.69 1.93
CA HIS A 14 -52.37 -11.76 0.57
C HIS A 14 -52.59 -10.32 0.01
N ALA A 15 -51.90 -9.96 -1.08
CA ALA A 15 -52.29 -8.94 -2.09
C ALA A 15 -52.53 -7.43 -1.70
N VAL A 16 -52.90 -6.66 -2.73
CA VAL A 16 -53.51 -5.31 -2.78
C VAL A 16 -52.60 -4.06 -2.64
N ALA A 17 -52.30 -3.47 -3.81
CA ALA A 17 -52.17 -2.02 -4.05
C ALA A 17 -53.54 -1.48 -4.58
N PRO A 18 -53.79 -0.19 -4.93
CA PRO A 18 -52.87 0.92 -5.24
C PRO A 18 -53.39 2.33 -4.79
N HIS A 19 -53.23 3.36 -5.64
CA HIS A 19 -53.79 4.73 -5.60
C HIS A 19 -53.22 5.75 -4.58
N GLN A 20 -53.27 7.07 -4.80
CA GLN A 20 -53.13 7.95 -6.00
C GLN A 20 -53.11 9.43 -5.54
N HIS A 21 -53.04 10.40 -6.48
CA HIS A 21 -53.41 11.83 -6.36
C HIS A 21 -52.45 12.70 -5.49
N ASP A 22 -51.79 13.71 -6.08
CA ASP A 22 -52.23 15.12 -6.30
C ASP A 22 -52.02 16.01 -5.05
N THR A 23 -51.93 17.34 -5.10
CA THR A 23 -52.00 18.36 -6.19
C THR A 23 -50.98 19.47 -5.84
N SER A 24 -50.08 19.92 -6.73
CA SER A 24 -50.20 21.03 -7.70
C SER A 24 -50.16 22.48 -7.16
N LEU A 25 -49.37 23.32 -7.85
CA LEU A 25 -49.56 24.78 -8.09
C LEU A 25 -49.31 25.82 -6.97
N GLY A 26 -49.07 27.07 -7.39
CA GLY A 26 -48.78 28.26 -6.54
C GLY A 26 -47.29 28.64 -6.48
N HIS A 27 -46.59 29.08 -7.54
CA HIS A 27 -46.90 30.13 -8.52
C HIS A 27 -46.87 31.55 -7.92
N HIS A 28 -45.77 32.29 -8.16
CA HIS A 28 -45.77 33.75 -8.40
C HIS A 28 -44.46 34.19 -9.07
N ASP A 29 -44.59 34.75 -10.28
CA ASP A 29 -43.71 35.77 -10.87
C ASP A 29 -43.86 37.11 -10.06
N ASP A 30 -43.13 38.20 -10.28
CA ASP A 30 -42.59 38.71 -11.55
C ASP A 30 -41.37 39.66 -11.36
N SER A 31 -40.86 40.12 -12.51
CA SER A 31 -39.90 41.19 -12.83
C SER A 31 -40.03 42.52 -12.04
N HIS A 32 -39.11 43.51 -12.08
CA HIS A 32 -37.90 43.81 -12.89
C HIS A 32 -37.00 44.83 -12.10
N THR A 33 -35.84 45.41 -12.49
CA THR A 33 -35.08 45.60 -13.75
C THR A 33 -33.58 45.86 -13.46
N GLY A 34 -32.66 45.58 -14.40
CA GLY A 34 -31.53 46.47 -14.78
C GLY A 34 -30.31 46.71 -13.86
N GLY A 35 -29.10 46.46 -14.38
CA GLY A 35 -27.82 46.94 -13.78
C GLY A 35 -26.57 46.28 -14.38
N HIS A 36 -25.65 47.06 -14.95
CA HIS A 36 -24.45 46.55 -15.65
C HIS A 36 -23.49 45.76 -14.73
N GLY A 37 -22.94 44.66 -15.24
CA GLY A 37 -22.03 43.78 -14.51
C GLY A 37 -20.56 44.20 -14.56
N THR A 38 -19.83 43.93 -13.47
CA THR A 38 -18.37 43.73 -13.46
C THR A 38 -18.06 42.48 -12.64
N SER A 39 -17.39 41.49 -13.24
CA SER A 39 -17.20 40.16 -12.65
C SER A 39 -15.93 40.10 -11.79
N VAL A 40 -16.07 40.38 -10.48
CA VAL A 40 -15.00 40.20 -9.48
C VAL A 40 -15.18 38.86 -8.75
N PRO A 41 -14.38 37.82 -9.03
CA PRO A 41 -14.46 36.55 -8.28
C PRO A 41 -13.88 36.72 -6.87
N ARG A 42 -14.75 36.68 -5.84
CA ARG A 42 -14.32 36.71 -4.43
C ARG A 42 -13.67 35.39 -4.01
N ARG A 43 -12.64 35.50 -3.15
CA ARG A 43 -11.91 34.37 -2.55
C ARG A 43 -12.65 33.77 -1.35
N GLY A 44 -12.42 32.47 -1.12
CA GLY A 44 -12.67 31.78 0.15
C GLY A 44 -13.93 30.90 0.16
N GLN A 45 -13.97 29.74 0.82
CA GLN A 45 -12.94 29.06 1.62
C GLN A 45 -12.96 27.54 1.35
N TYR A 46 -11.82 26.94 1.01
CA TYR A 46 -11.64 25.49 1.09
C TYR A 46 -10.95 25.15 2.42
N ARG A 47 -11.61 24.34 3.26
CA ARG A 47 -11.02 23.71 4.45
C ARG A 47 -10.99 22.21 4.26
N SER A 48 -9.82 21.68 3.91
CA SER A 48 -9.59 20.25 3.68
C SER A 48 -8.55 19.72 4.67
N HIS A 49 -9.03 19.05 5.71
CA HIS A 49 -8.20 18.35 6.69
C HIS A 49 -8.62 16.86 6.75
N ASP A 50 -7.72 16.01 7.24
CA ASP A 50 -7.95 14.59 7.57
C ASP A 50 -8.42 13.66 6.44
N LEU A 51 -7.48 13.32 5.55
CA LEU A 51 -7.66 12.34 4.47
C LEU A 51 -7.04 10.96 4.77
N ILE A 52 -5.80 10.94 5.28
CA ILE A 52 -4.98 9.72 5.38
C ILE A 52 -5.41 8.86 6.57
N PHE A 53 -5.66 9.51 7.72
CA PHE A 53 -6.39 8.90 8.83
C PHE A 53 -7.74 8.35 8.37
N THR A 54 -8.46 9.08 7.52
CA THR A 54 -9.78 8.69 7.03
C THR A 54 -9.74 7.44 6.16
N THR A 55 -8.65 7.12 5.45
CA THR A 55 -8.49 5.78 4.82
C THR A 55 -8.23 4.69 5.85
N ILE A 56 -7.20 4.82 6.70
CA ILE A 56 -6.84 3.76 7.67
C ILE A 56 -8.00 3.51 8.65
N ALA A 57 -8.65 4.57 9.13
CA ALA A 57 -9.83 4.48 9.99
C ALA A 57 -11.05 3.93 9.23
N ARG A 58 -11.29 4.29 7.96
CA ARG A 58 -12.41 3.71 7.20
C ARG A 58 -12.21 2.22 6.97
N ASP A 59 -10.99 1.77 6.66
CA ASP A 59 -10.70 0.34 6.49
C ASP A 59 -10.89 -0.41 7.82
N ALA A 60 -10.43 0.15 8.94
CA ALA A 60 -10.68 -0.40 10.28
C ALA A 60 -12.19 -0.41 10.66
N LEU A 61 -12.94 0.65 10.31
CA LEU A 61 -14.38 0.76 10.55
C LEU A 61 -15.21 -0.18 9.67
N VAL A 62 -14.74 -0.53 8.46
CA VAL A 62 -15.40 -1.50 7.56
C VAL A 62 -15.21 -2.95 8.05
N GLY A 63 -14.12 -3.26 8.75
CA GLY A 63 -13.92 -4.57 9.39
C GLY A 63 -14.84 -4.83 10.59
N ALA A 64 -15.23 -3.78 11.33
CA ALA A 64 -15.98 -3.88 12.57
C ALA A 64 -17.50 -4.04 12.35
N ARG A 65 -17.98 -5.27 12.10
CA ARG A 65 -19.42 -5.60 12.06
C ARG A 65 -20.06 -5.60 13.47
N GLY A 66 -20.33 -4.41 14.01
CA GLY A 66 -21.06 -4.22 15.27
C GLY A 66 -21.83 -2.89 15.31
N SER A 67 -22.83 -2.79 16.18
CA SER A 67 -23.64 -1.57 16.36
C SER A 67 -22.90 -0.52 17.18
N PHE A 68 -22.35 0.50 16.50
CA PHE A 68 -21.64 1.62 17.13
C PHE A 68 -22.57 2.67 17.77
N PRO A 69 -22.13 3.36 18.84
CA PRO A 69 -22.85 4.49 19.44
C PRO A 69 -23.01 5.68 18.47
N SER A 70 -24.03 6.49 18.73
CA SER A 70 -24.53 7.58 17.85
C SER A 70 -23.47 8.63 17.48
N GLU A 71 -22.53 8.91 18.37
CA GLU A 71 -21.51 9.96 18.19
C GLU A 71 -20.57 9.69 17.00
N ALA A 72 -20.21 8.43 16.76
CA ALA A 72 -19.33 8.05 15.65
C ALA A 72 -19.99 8.29 14.28
N ARG A 73 -21.30 8.01 14.16
CA ARG A 73 -22.10 8.39 12.98
C ARG A 73 -22.13 9.91 12.81
N ALA A 74 -22.36 10.64 13.89
CA ALA A 74 -22.42 12.10 13.87
C ALA A 74 -21.07 12.78 13.54
N TRP A 75 -19.94 12.09 13.62
CA TRP A 75 -18.64 12.59 13.14
C TRP A 75 -18.52 12.45 11.61
N ALA A 76 -18.83 11.27 11.08
CA ALA A 76 -18.69 10.94 9.66
C ALA A 76 -19.64 11.76 8.75
N THR A 77 -20.87 12.05 9.19
CA THR A 77 -21.83 12.83 8.39
C THR A 77 -21.45 14.32 8.26
N ARG A 78 -20.49 14.83 9.04
CA ARG A 78 -20.09 16.26 9.03
C ARG A 78 -18.85 16.58 8.19
N HIS A 79 -18.10 15.58 7.73
CA HIS A 79 -16.83 15.78 7.00
C HIS A 79 -16.76 14.86 5.78
N GLY A 80 -17.06 15.40 4.59
CA GLY A 80 -17.22 14.63 3.36
C GLY A 80 -15.95 13.90 2.86
N PRO A 81 -16.10 12.86 2.03
CA PRO A 81 -14.99 11.98 1.62
C PRO A 81 -14.00 12.69 0.69
N GLY A 82 -12.82 13.05 1.20
CA GLY A 82 -11.84 13.89 0.49
C GLY A 82 -10.72 13.20 -0.29
N VAL A 83 -10.55 11.87 -0.23
CA VAL A 83 -9.42 11.18 -0.90
C VAL A 83 -9.71 10.98 -2.39
N VAL A 84 -8.83 11.50 -3.27
CA VAL A 84 -8.80 11.15 -4.70
C VAL A 84 -8.23 9.74 -4.87
N LEU A 85 -9.02 8.75 -4.50
CA LEU A 85 -8.73 7.34 -4.65
C LEU A 85 -9.20 6.92 -6.04
N GLN A 86 -8.32 7.05 -7.06
CA GLN A 86 -8.61 6.61 -8.44
C GLN A 86 -8.64 5.07 -8.54
N ARG A 87 -9.63 4.46 -7.89
CA ARG A 87 -9.97 3.05 -8.04
C ARG A 87 -10.61 2.85 -9.41
N ARG A 88 -9.79 2.65 -10.45
CA ARG A 88 -10.26 2.03 -11.69
C ARG A 88 -10.73 0.62 -11.35
N LEU A 89 -12.04 0.43 -11.21
CA LEU A 89 -12.64 -0.87 -11.39
C LEU A 89 -12.38 -1.28 -12.85
N ALA A 90 -11.64 -2.36 -13.05
CA ALA A 90 -11.33 -2.87 -14.37
C ALA A 90 -12.59 -3.51 -15.00
N GLN A 91 -13.42 -2.67 -15.62
CA GLN A 91 -14.37 -3.12 -16.63
C GLN A 91 -13.55 -3.61 -17.84
N ALA A 92 -13.87 -4.80 -18.34
CA ALA A 92 -12.96 -5.63 -19.13
C ALA A 92 -12.86 -5.26 -20.62
N ASP A 93 -12.60 -3.98 -20.91
CA ASP A 93 -12.30 -3.50 -22.26
C ASP A 93 -10.82 -3.67 -22.60
N ARG A 94 -10.53 -4.08 -23.84
CA ARG A 94 -9.16 -4.34 -24.33
C ARG A 94 -8.40 -3.04 -24.62
N VAL A 95 -7.96 -2.36 -23.56
CA VAL A 95 -7.08 -1.18 -23.67
C VAL A 95 -5.72 -1.61 -24.21
N SER A 96 -5.44 -1.27 -25.47
CA SER A 96 -4.10 -1.41 -26.04
C SER A 96 -3.11 -0.51 -25.29
N LEU A 97 -1.98 -1.07 -24.85
CA LEU A 97 -0.93 -0.34 -24.14
C LEU A 97 -0.13 0.55 -25.10
N ALA A 98 -0.71 1.67 -25.49
CA ALA A 98 0.04 2.76 -26.13
C ALA A 98 1.15 3.24 -25.17
N PRO A 99 2.40 3.41 -25.62
CA PRO A 99 3.49 3.83 -24.76
C PRO A 99 3.26 5.25 -24.23
N LEU A 100 3.38 5.41 -22.91
CA LEU A 100 3.30 6.73 -22.27
C LEU A 100 4.49 7.59 -22.72
N SER A 101 4.21 8.79 -23.25
CA SER A 101 5.22 9.77 -23.62
C SER A 101 6.18 10.04 -22.45
N PRO A 102 7.51 9.82 -22.60
CA PRO A 102 8.43 10.01 -21.49
C PRO A 102 8.54 11.48 -21.08
N LEU A 103 8.55 11.72 -19.77
CA LEU A 103 9.17 12.92 -19.21
C LEU A 103 10.69 12.79 -19.44
N HIS A 104 11.16 13.30 -20.58
CA HIS A 104 12.57 13.24 -20.99
C HIS A 104 13.44 14.24 -20.21
N GLU A 105 13.74 13.92 -18.96
CA GLU A 105 15.07 14.19 -18.42
C GLU A 105 15.82 12.86 -18.31
N THR A 106 16.92 12.72 -19.03
CA THR A 106 17.84 11.59 -18.87
C THR A 106 18.44 11.65 -17.46
N PRO A 107 18.30 10.60 -16.62
CA PRO A 107 18.79 10.66 -15.25
C PRO A 107 20.29 10.88 -15.23
N ARG A 108 20.75 11.91 -14.50
CA ARG A 108 22.17 12.26 -14.45
C ARG A 108 23.03 11.16 -13.82
N ARG A 109 22.41 10.25 -13.05
CA ARG A 109 23.06 9.05 -12.52
C ARG A 109 22.07 7.87 -12.44
N ALA A 110 21.94 7.12 -13.53
CA ALA A 110 21.13 5.91 -13.59
C ALA A 110 21.92 4.68 -13.08
N GLY A 111 21.54 4.14 -11.92
CA GLY A 111 21.99 2.84 -11.43
C GLY A 111 21.03 1.72 -11.84
N PHE A 112 21.56 0.59 -12.29
CA PHE A 112 20.77 -0.59 -12.69
C PHE A 112 21.21 -1.84 -11.93
N ALA A 113 20.28 -2.73 -11.59
CA ALA A 113 20.59 -4.05 -11.09
C ALA A 113 19.60 -5.11 -11.58
N HIS A 114 20.07 -6.35 -11.71
CA HIS A 114 19.26 -7.52 -12.05
C HIS A 114 19.57 -8.70 -11.13
N LEU A 115 18.54 -9.17 -10.44
CA LEU A 115 18.54 -10.43 -9.70
C LEU A 115 17.75 -11.48 -10.49
N ALA A 116 18.29 -12.68 -10.62
CA ALA A 116 17.53 -13.84 -11.08
C ALA A 116 17.71 -15.01 -10.10
N PHE A 117 16.61 -15.66 -9.75
CA PHE A 117 16.54 -16.76 -8.79
C PHE A 117 15.96 -18.00 -9.48
N GLU A 118 16.70 -19.12 -9.41
CA GLU A 118 16.35 -20.38 -10.08
C GLU A 118 16.30 -21.55 -9.10
N ARG A 119 15.43 -22.53 -9.37
CA ARG A 119 15.29 -23.75 -8.56
C ARG A 119 16.36 -24.78 -8.94
N ALA A 120 17.22 -25.13 -8.00
CA ALA A 120 18.27 -26.14 -8.12
C ALA A 120 18.00 -27.30 -7.15
N GLY A 121 17.35 -28.36 -7.65
CA GLY A 121 16.93 -29.50 -6.83
C GLY A 121 15.94 -29.07 -5.74
N PRO A 122 16.19 -29.34 -4.44
CA PRO A 122 15.30 -28.96 -3.34
C PRO A 122 15.51 -27.52 -2.83
N ARG A 123 16.40 -26.72 -3.45
CA ARG A 123 16.70 -25.34 -3.04
C ARG A 123 16.55 -24.36 -4.19
N THR A 124 16.56 -23.08 -3.87
CA THR A 124 16.72 -21.96 -4.81
C THR A 124 18.16 -21.46 -4.76
N VAL A 125 18.69 -21.01 -5.89
CA VAL A 125 19.99 -20.35 -6.00
C VAL A 125 19.85 -18.99 -6.68
N VAL A 126 20.78 -18.08 -6.38
CA VAL A 126 20.91 -16.85 -7.17
C VAL A 126 21.65 -17.19 -8.46
N ARG A 127 20.96 -17.10 -9.60
CA ARG A 127 21.50 -17.33 -10.93
C ARG A 127 22.24 -16.11 -11.46
N THR A 128 21.64 -14.94 -11.27
CA THR A 128 22.16 -13.65 -11.73
C THR A 128 22.13 -12.65 -10.58
N ALA A 129 23.22 -11.90 -10.43
CA ALA A 129 23.32 -10.76 -9.51
C ALA A 129 24.19 -9.67 -10.16
N LEU A 130 23.62 -8.97 -11.14
CA LEU A 130 24.28 -7.86 -11.84
C LEU A 130 23.93 -6.55 -11.12
N ALA A 131 24.92 -5.67 -10.92
CA ALA A 131 24.72 -4.36 -10.30
C ALA A 131 25.67 -3.30 -10.87
N HIS A 132 25.13 -2.16 -11.26
CA HIS A 132 25.85 -0.96 -11.70
C HIS A 132 25.69 0.15 -10.66
N SER A 133 26.77 0.91 -10.44
CA SER A 133 26.83 2.01 -9.46
C SER A 133 25.70 3.04 -9.66
N PRO A 134 25.06 3.55 -8.58
CA PRO A 134 25.40 3.35 -7.17
C PRO A 134 24.77 2.12 -6.51
N LEU A 135 24.07 1.23 -7.23
CA LEU A 135 23.54 -0.01 -6.66
C LEU A 135 24.63 -1.04 -6.35
N ARG A 136 24.41 -1.82 -5.29
CA ARG A 136 25.11 -3.07 -4.97
C ARG A 136 24.09 -4.15 -4.59
N LEU A 137 24.47 -5.40 -4.84
CA LEU A 137 23.76 -6.59 -4.40
C LEU A 137 24.70 -7.44 -3.53
N LEU A 138 24.20 -7.92 -2.39
CA LEU A 138 24.86 -8.92 -1.55
C LEU A 138 24.03 -10.21 -1.57
N THR A 139 24.66 -11.35 -1.84
CA THR A 139 24.00 -12.65 -2.04
C THR A 139 24.51 -13.69 -1.06
N PRO A 140 24.24 -13.55 0.26
CA PRO A 140 24.77 -14.44 1.28
C PRO A 140 24.22 -15.85 1.16
N ARG A 141 25.06 -16.84 1.48
CA ARG A 141 24.60 -18.23 1.67
C ARG A 141 23.79 -18.32 2.97
N ASN A 142 22.68 -19.05 2.92
CA ASN A 142 21.85 -19.38 4.07
C ASN A 142 21.63 -20.90 4.15
N HIS A 143 20.99 -21.38 5.21
CA HIS A 143 20.79 -22.81 5.46
C HIS A 143 19.43 -23.34 4.98
N GLY A 144 18.52 -22.44 4.59
CA GLY A 144 17.16 -22.72 4.13
C GLY A 144 17.07 -23.10 2.66
N HIS A 145 15.84 -23.26 2.17
CA HIS A 145 15.59 -23.65 0.78
C HIS A 145 15.40 -22.43 -0.14
N ALA A 146 15.14 -21.25 0.41
CA ALA A 146 15.07 -19.99 -0.33
C ALA A 146 16.45 -19.36 -0.58
N ALA A 147 16.59 -18.62 -1.67
CA ALA A 147 17.78 -17.81 -1.95
C ALA A 147 17.57 -16.36 -1.46
N TRP A 148 18.63 -15.72 -0.97
CA TRP A 148 18.53 -14.38 -0.37
C TRP A 148 19.40 -13.37 -1.11
N ALA A 149 18.88 -12.15 -1.27
CA ALA A 149 19.65 -11.00 -1.72
C ALA A 149 19.36 -9.75 -0.87
N TYR A 150 20.36 -8.90 -0.71
CA TYR A 150 20.24 -7.60 -0.05
C TYR A 150 20.74 -6.50 -0.98
N THR A 151 19.91 -5.48 -1.18
CA THR A 151 20.22 -4.27 -1.93
C THR A 151 20.98 -3.26 -1.06
N SER A 152 21.85 -2.46 -1.66
CA SER A 152 22.56 -1.37 -0.96
C SER A 152 22.92 -0.26 -1.95
N SER A 153 23.07 0.98 -1.47
CA SER A 153 23.53 2.12 -2.26
C SER A 153 24.89 2.65 -1.76
N PHE A 154 25.81 2.89 -2.68
CA PHE A 154 27.03 3.64 -2.40
C PHE A 154 26.67 5.04 -1.87
N GLY A 155 27.25 5.45 -0.73
CA GLY A 155 26.98 6.75 -0.10
C GLY A 155 25.93 6.73 1.02
N GLY A 156 25.26 5.60 1.27
CA GLY A 156 24.33 5.46 2.40
C GLY A 156 23.04 6.28 2.26
N GLY A 157 22.56 6.44 1.02
CA GLY A 157 21.32 7.12 0.66
C GLY A 157 21.36 7.68 -0.77
N LEU A 158 20.21 8.16 -1.26
CA LEU A 158 20.07 8.78 -2.57
C LEU A 158 20.31 10.30 -2.49
N VAL A 159 21.06 10.83 -3.45
CA VAL A 159 21.31 12.27 -3.63
C VAL A 159 20.67 12.80 -4.92
N ASP A 160 20.70 14.12 -5.11
CA ASP A 160 19.98 14.78 -6.20
C ASP A 160 20.36 14.25 -7.60
N GLY A 161 19.35 13.84 -8.38
CA GLY A 161 19.53 13.25 -9.71
C GLY A 161 19.86 11.75 -9.74
N ASP A 162 19.95 11.07 -8.59
CA ASP A 162 20.06 9.60 -8.54
C ASP A 162 18.74 8.94 -8.99
N HIS A 163 18.84 8.01 -9.95
CA HIS A 163 17.75 7.12 -10.36
C HIS A 163 18.21 5.67 -10.27
N LEU A 164 17.53 4.86 -9.46
CA LEU A 164 17.79 3.43 -9.35
C LEU A 164 16.74 2.62 -10.11
N SER A 165 17.16 1.55 -10.78
CA SER A 165 16.28 0.53 -11.33
C SER A 165 16.75 -0.87 -10.92
N LEU A 166 15.84 -1.68 -10.40
CA LEU A 166 16.09 -3.06 -10.01
C LEU A 166 15.07 -3.98 -10.69
N GLN A 167 15.57 -4.99 -11.39
CA GLN A 167 14.77 -6.08 -11.96
C GLN A 167 14.98 -7.35 -11.13
N VAL A 168 13.89 -8.07 -10.84
CA VAL A 168 13.91 -9.32 -10.06
C VAL A 168 13.13 -10.41 -10.80
N ASP A 169 13.81 -11.47 -11.22
CA ASP A 169 13.20 -12.67 -11.78
C ASP A 169 13.23 -13.81 -10.76
N VAL A 170 12.07 -14.40 -10.47
CA VAL A 170 11.93 -15.61 -9.65
C VAL A 170 11.30 -16.70 -10.52
N ALA A 171 12.09 -17.69 -10.90
CA ALA A 171 11.65 -18.78 -11.78
C ALA A 171 10.59 -19.69 -11.13
N PRO A 172 9.83 -20.50 -11.89
CA PRO A 172 8.82 -21.39 -11.34
C PRO A 172 9.32 -22.30 -10.21
N GLY A 173 8.52 -22.43 -9.14
CA GLY A 173 8.84 -23.20 -7.93
C GLY A 173 10.06 -22.73 -7.13
N ALA A 174 10.62 -21.55 -7.42
CA ALA A 174 11.71 -20.95 -6.66
C ALA A 174 11.19 -20.06 -5.51
N ALA A 175 11.95 -19.96 -4.43
CA ALA A 175 11.67 -19.12 -3.27
C ALA A 175 12.80 -18.10 -3.07
N ALA A 176 12.47 -16.82 -3.05
CA ALA A 176 13.42 -15.71 -2.95
C ALA A 176 13.03 -14.73 -1.84
N TRP A 177 14.02 -14.28 -1.07
CA TRP A 177 13.91 -13.12 -0.17
C TRP A 177 14.81 -12.01 -0.69
N VAL A 178 14.25 -10.80 -0.81
CA VAL A 178 14.97 -9.60 -1.21
C VAL A 178 14.68 -8.49 -0.19
N SER A 179 15.74 -7.94 0.40
CA SER A 179 15.69 -6.87 1.39
C SER A 179 16.76 -5.81 1.09
N SER A 180 17.05 -4.93 2.04
CA SER A 180 18.09 -3.91 1.94
C SER A 180 19.09 -3.98 3.09
N GLN A 181 20.22 -3.30 2.92
CA GLN A 181 21.27 -3.11 3.92
C GLN A 181 21.14 -1.72 4.56
N GLY A 182 20.04 -1.52 5.30
CA GLY A 182 19.74 -0.27 6.01
C GLY A 182 18.66 0.56 5.33
N ALA A 183 18.08 1.49 6.10
CA ALA A 183 17.01 2.38 5.65
C ALA A 183 17.38 3.14 4.37
N ASN A 184 16.44 3.20 3.42
CA ASN A 184 16.57 3.96 2.19
C ASN A 184 16.48 5.47 2.48
N ARG A 185 17.61 6.07 2.85
CA ARG A 185 17.72 7.51 3.13
C ARG A 185 17.68 8.28 1.83
N VAL A 186 16.84 9.32 1.74
CA VAL A 186 16.83 10.26 0.61
C VAL A 186 17.19 11.64 1.14
N TYR A 187 18.34 12.15 0.68
CA TYR A 187 18.82 13.48 1.04
C TYR A 187 18.04 14.57 0.28
N ARG A 188 18.36 15.85 0.56
CA ARG A 188 17.75 16.99 -0.15
C ARG A 188 18.04 16.89 -1.64
N SER A 189 16.99 16.97 -2.46
CA SER A 189 17.07 16.74 -3.90
C SER A 189 16.13 17.67 -4.68
N PRO A 190 16.61 18.85 -5.11
CA PRO A 190 15.84 19.80 -5.92
C PRO A 190 15.34 19.26 -7.27
N SER A 191 16.19 18.57 -8.04
CA SER A 191 15.75 17.83 -9.24
C SER A 191 15.00 16.55 -8.86
N GLY A 192 15.39 15.92 -7.76
CA GLY A 192 14.72 14.77 -7.16
C GLY A 192 15.48 13.45 -7.35
N CYS A 193 14.97 12.41 -6.69
CA CYS A 193 15.49 11.05 -6.71
C CYS A 193 14.38 10.07 -7.13
N ARG A 194 14.74 8.97 -7.79
CA ARG A 194 13.79 7.94 -8.24
C ARG A 194 14.27 6.51 -7.96
N SER A 195 13.34 5.61 -7.67
CA SER A 195 13.59 4.16 -7.63
C SER A 195 12.48 3.38 -8.33
N ASP A 196 12.81 2.54 -9.31
CA ASP A 196 11.86 1.61 -9.93
C ASP A 196 12.28 0.16 -9.66
N VAL A 197 11.45 -0.58 -8.93
CA VAL A 197 11.57 -2.03 -8.75
C VAL A 197 10.54 -2.70 -9.64
N SER A 198 10.98 -3.59 -10.52
CA SER A 198 10.09 -4.51 -11.24
C SER A 198 10.44 -5.96 -10.95
N ALA A 199 9.42 -6.82 -10.82
CA ALA A 199 9.61 -8.22 -10.53
C ALA A 199 8.66 -9.12 -11.33
N ARG A 200 9.17 -10.28 -11.76
CA ARG A 200 8.39 -11.39 -12.34
C ARG A 200 8.52 -12.60 -11.41
N VAL A 201 7.39 -13.20 -11.03
CA VAL A 201 7.32 -14.34 -10.12
C VAL A 201 6.57 -15.47 -10.83
N GLY A 202 7.29 -16.55 -11.13
CA GLY A 202 6.79 -17.70 -11.90
C GLY A 202 5.78 -18.56 -11.15
N GLU A 203 5.25 -19.57 -11.84
CA GLU A 203 4.25 -20.50 -11.30
C GLU A 203 4.77 -21.20 -10.04
N ASP A 204 3.92 -21.28 -9.01
CA ASP A 204 4.22 -21.79 -7.67
C ASP A 204 5.49 -21.20 -6.99
N ALA A 205 6.01 -20.08 -7.49
CA ALA A 205 7.17 -19.40 -6.93
C ALA A 205 6.79 -18.39 -5.84
N LEU A 206 7.73 -18.08 -4.95
CA LEU A 206 7.56 -17.14 -3.84
C LEU A 206 8.60 -16.02 -3.92
N LEU A 207 8.14 -14.77 -3.85
CA LEU A 207 8.99 -13.61 -3.58
C LEU A 207 8.59 -12.96 -2.24
N ALA A 208 9.57 -12.75 -1.37
CA ALA A 208 9.45 -11.90 -0.19
C ALA A 208 10.28 -10.63 -0.39
N TRP A 209 9.62 -9.54 -0.82
CA TRP A 209 10.20 -8.20 -0.95
C TRP A 209 9.99 -7.43 0.36
N VAL A 210 11.00 -7.41 1.23
CA VAL A 210 10.91 -6.82 2.58
C VAL A 210 12.13 -5.92 2.85
N PRO A 211 12.23 -4.76 2.16
CA PRO A 211 13.27 -3.75 2.42
C PRO A 211 13.06 -3.07 3.79
N ASP A 212 14.06 -2.29 4.19
CA ASP A 212 13.98 -1.36 5.32
C ASP A 212 13.12 -0.13 4.98
N PRO A 213 12.65 0.62 5.98
CA PRO A 213 11.91 1.86 5.74
C PRO A 213 12.67 2.90 4.92
N THR A 214 11.95 3.60 4.05
CA THR A 214 12.41 4.83 3.39
C THR A 214 12.38 6.00 4.38
N ALA A 215 13.40 6.85 4.34
CA ALA A 215 13.57 8.02 5.20
C ALA A 215 13.94 9.25 4.37
N CYS A 216 12.93 10.04 3.99
CA CYS A 216 13.12 11.28 3.24
C CYS A 216 13.46 12.44 4.19
N PHE A 217 14.60 13.10 4.00
CA PHE A 217 15.09 14.18 4.86
C PHE A 217 14.57 15.57 4.41
N THR A 218 14.88 16.63 5.17
CA THR A 218 14.35 17.98 4.90
C THR A 218 14.71 18.52 3.51
N GLY A 219 13.68 18.70 2.67
CA GLY A 219 13.83 19.12 1.27
C GLY A 219 14.08 17.99 0.26
N ALA A 220 13.95 16.72 0.64
CA ALA A 220 13.99 15.60 -0.30
C ALA A 220 12.79 15.63 -1.26
N ARG A 221 13.00 15.23 -2.52
CA ARG A 221 11.93 14.94 -3.48
C ARG A 221 12.15 13.51 -4.00
N TYR A 222 11.27 12.59 -3.63
CA TYR A 222 11.40 11.16 -3.96
C TYR A 222 10.18 10.62 -4.69
N SER A 223 10.42 9.73 -5.65
CA SER A 223 9.38 8.93 -6.29
C SER A 223 9.83 7.47 -6.38
N GLN A 224 8.93 6.54 -6.07
CA GLN A 224 9.17 5.12 -6.32
C GLN A 224 8.02 4.42 -7.05
N THR A 225 8.40 3.44 -7.86
CA THR A 225 7.50 2.47 -8.50
C THR A 225 7.87 1.07 -8.04
N LEU A 226 6.90 0.31 -7.56
CA LEU A 226 7.04 -1.09 -7.17
C LEU A 226 6.06 -1.91 -8.01
N ALA A 227 6.55 -2.68 -8.98
CA ALA A 227 5.74 -3.33 -10.01
C ALA A 227 5.97 -4.85 -10.08
N PHE A 228 4.99 -5.64 -9.64
CA PHE A 228 5.07 -7.10 -9.55
C PHE A 228 4.11 -7.77 -10.53
N GLN A 229 4.65 -8.66 -11.36
CA GLN A 229 3.90 -9.55 -12.23
C GLN A 229 4.01 -10.97 -11.69
N LEU A 230 2.90 -11.48 -11.15
CA LEU A 230 2.78 -12.86 -10.67
C LEU A 230 2.17 -13.72 -11.78
N ALA A 231 2.67 -14.94 -11.95
CA ALA A 231 1.97 -16.00 -12.65
C ALA A 231 0.79 -16.53 -11.80
N PRO A 232 -0.13 -17.33 -12.36
CA PRO A 232 -1.01 -18.18 -11.57
C PRO A 232 -0.20 -19.05 -10.59
N GLY A 233 -0.74 -19.32 -9.39
CA GLY A 233 -0.04 -20.09 -8.34
C GLY A 233 1.07 -19.32 -7.60
N ALA A 234 1.68 -18.30 -8.22
CA ALA A 234 2.73 -17.49 -7.60
C ALA A 234 2.27 -16.77 -6.32
N SER A 235 3.22 -16.51 -5.42
CA SER A 235 2.98 -15.85 -4.13
C SER A 235 3.96 -14.68 -3.90
N LEU A 236 3.46 -13.61 -3.27
CA LEU A 236 4.22 -12.41 -2.94
C LEU A 236 3.97 -12.00 -1.49
N VAL A 237 5.05 -11.81 -0.74
CA VAL A 237 5.07 -10.96 0.46
C VAL A 237 5.77 -9.66 0.10
N LEU A 238 5.13 -8.54 0.42
CA LEU A 238 5.66 -7.19 0.18
C LEU A 238 5.56 -6.33 1.43
N ALA A 239 6.58 -5.51 1.65
CA ALA A 239 6.56 -4.38 2.57
C ALA A 239 7.05 -3.10 1.87
N ASP A 240 6.26 -2.02 1.95
CA ASP A 240 6.69 -0.63 1.67
C ASP A 240 6.47 0.18 2.95
N LEU A 241 7.56 0.70 3.53
CA LEU A 241 7.55 1.44 4.79
C LEU A 241 8.15 2.83 4.58
N ILE A 242 7.50 3.86 5.12
CA ILE A 242 8.01 5.24 5.16
C ILE A 242 8.07 5.76 6.59
N THR A 243 9.12 6.52 6.89
CA THR A 243 9.31 7.26 8.13
C THR A 243 9.14 8.77 7.91
N SER A 244 8.91 9.50 9.00
CA SER A 244 8.78 10.97 8.99
C SER A 244 10.07 11.70 8.59
N GLY A 245 11.23 11.02 8.58
CA GLY A 245 12.53 11.60 8.28
C GLY A 245 13.51 11.32 9.41
N ARG A 246 14.14 12.38 9.96
CA ARG A 246 15.03 12.29 11.13
C ARG A 246 14.31 12.86 12.35
N SER A 247 13.29 12.15 12.83
CA SER A 247 12.46 12.58 13.98
C SER A 247 13.28 12.85 15.24
N ALA A 248 14.29 12.02 15.53
CA ALA A 248 15.27 12.24 16.60
C ALA A 248 16.14 13.51 16.44
N SER A 249 16.12 14.15 15.27
CA SER A 249 16.75 15.44 14.96
C SER A 249 15.71 16.56 14.73
N GLY A 250 14.44 16.33 15.05
CA GLY A 250 13.33 17.26 14.83
C GLY A 250 12.80 17.32 13.40
N GLU A 251 13.39 16.59 12.44
CA GLU A 251 12.96 16.58 11.04
C GLU A 251 11.80 15.60 10.84
N ARG A 252 10.59 16.12 11.02
CA ARG A 252 9.34 15.38 10.98
C ARG A 252 8.46 15.80 9.80
N TRP A 253 8.26 14.90 8.85
CA TRP A 253 7.50 15.09 7.61
C TRP A 253 7.93 16.34 6.81
N ALA A 254 9.23 16.65 6.83
CA ALA A 254 9.82 17.89 6.31
C ALA A 254 10.38 17.78 4.87
N PHE A 255 10.11 16.67 4.18
CA PHE A 255 10.46 16.50 2.77
C PHE A 255 9.51 17.29 1.85
N SER A 256 9.99 17.64 0.65
CA SER A 256 9.25 18.47 -0.31
C SER A 256 8.37 17.67 -1.26
N HIS A 257 8.63 16.37 -1.46
CA HIS A 257 7.75 15.47 -2.21
C HIS A 257 8.05 14.00 -1.88
N TYR A 258 7.02 13.19 -1.67
CA TYR A 258 7.11 11.73 -1.69
C TYR A 258 5.95 11.13 -2.49
N ALA A 259 6.27 10.25 -3.42
CA ALA A 259 5.29 9.40 -4.10
C ALA A 259 5.75 7.93 -4.09
N SER A 260 4.83 7.01 -3.78
CA SER A 260 5.02 5.56 -3.97
C SER A 260 3.88 5.03 -4.83
N THR A 261 4.19 4.31 -5.91
CA THR A 261 3.23 3.66 -6.79
C THR A 261 3.41 2.16 -6.72
N LEU A 262 2.40 1.44 -6.22
CA LEU A 262 2.41 -0.02 -6.08
C LEU A 262 1.48 -0.63 -7.12
N ARG A 263 2.03 -1.53 -7.95
CA ARG A 263 1.31 -2.29 -8.97
C ARG A 263 1.56 -3.78 -8.79
N VAL A 264 0.49 -4.56 -8.71
CA VAL A 264 0.56 -6.02 -8.59
C VAL A 264 -0.50 -6.65 -9.48
N HIS A 265 -0.05 -7.50 -10.40
CA HIS A 265 -0.88 -8.25 -11.33
C HIS A 265 -0.71 -9.75 -11.07
N VAL A 266 -1.78 -10.54 -11.24
CA VAL A 266 -1.78 -12.01 -11.16
C VAL A 266 -2.34 -12.54 -12.48
N GLY A 267 -1.46 -13.09 -13.33
CA GLY A 267 -1.71 -13.17 -14.77
C GLY A 267 -2.04 -11.78 -15.34
N GLU A 268 -2.95 -11.71 -16.30
CA GLU A 268 -3.42 -10.46 -16.92
C GLU A 268 -4.26 -9.56 -15.98
N ARG A 269 -4.56 -10.00 -14.75
CA ARG A 269 -5.47 -9.29 -13.84
C ARG A 269 -4.71 -8.40 -12.86
N ALA A 270 -4.95 -7.09 -12.93
CA ALA A 270 -4.57 -6.16 -11.86
C ALA A 270 -5.28 -6.53 -10.54
N LEU A 271 -4.48 -6.76 -9.49
CA LEU A 271 -4.92 -6.97 -8.11
C LEU A 271 -4.79 -5.67 -7.30
N VAL A 272 -3.71 -4.90 -7.55
CA VAL A 272 -3.43 -3.59 -6.97
C VAL A 272 -2.86 -2.66 -8.06
N ASP A 273 -3.39 -1.44 -8.16
CA ASP A 273 -2.72 -0.28 -8.75
C ASP A 273 -3.07 0.91 -7.83
N GLU A 274 -2.13 1.30 -6.97
CA GLU A 274 -2.32 2.40 -6.02
C GLU A 274 -1.15 3.37 -6.05
N ARG A 275 -1.42 4.65 -5.74
CA ARG A 275 -0.39 5.68 -5.56
C ARG A 275 -0.61 6.46 -4.27
N TRP A 276 0.41 6.46 -3.43
CA TRP A 276 0.53 7.37 -2.29
C TRP A 276 1.19 8.66 -2.77
N LEU A 277 0.71 9.81 -2.27
CA LEU A 277 1.28 11.12 -2.55
C LEU A 277 1.29 11.97 -1.27
N LEU A 278 2.48 12.12 -0.69
CA LEU A 278 2.75 13.01 0.44
C LEU A 278 3.48 14.23 -0.12
N ASP A 279 2.69 15.22 -0.55
CA ASP A 279 3.19 16.50 -1.04
C ASP A 279 2.59 17.63 -0.19
N PRO A 280 3.42 18.54 0.37
CA PRO A 280 2.99 19.60 1.29
C PRO A 280 2.16 20.70 0.61
N THR A 281 2.10 20.76 -0.73
CA THR A 281 1.17 21.68 -1.44
C THR A 281 -0.30 21.38 -1.15
N HIS A 282 -0.63 20.14 -0.76
CA HIS A 282 -1.97 19.72 -0.34
C HIS A 282 -2.23 19.95 1.18
N GLY A 283 -1.63 20.98 1.77
CA GLY A 283 -1.60 21.21 3.22
C GLY A 283 -0.44 20.49 3.91
N THR A 284 -0.01 20.96 5.09
CA THR A 284 1.26 20.50 5.68
C THR A 284 1.20 19.04 6.10
N LEU A 285 2.31 18.33 5.90
CA LEU A 285 2.39 16.91 6.22
C LEU A 285 2.36 16.62 7.74
N PRO A 286 2.99 17.42 8.64
CA PRO A 286 2.87 17.22 10.08
C PRO A 286 1.44 17.28 10.61
N GLU A 287 0.60 18.18 10.06
CA GLU A 287 -0.83 18.27 10.41
C GLU A 287 -1.59 17.04 9.88
N ARG A 288 -1.48 16.76 8.58
CA ARG A 288 -2.19 15.65 7.90
C ARG A 288 -1.82 14.25 8.37
N LEU A 289 -0.64 14.09 8.98
CA LEU A 289 -0.12 12.85 9.55
C LEU A 289 -0.12 12.87 11.10
N GLY A 290 -0.68 13.93 11.69
CA GLY A 290 -1.01 14.03 13.11
C GLY A 290 0.16 13.67 14.02
N ARG A 291 0.04 12.58 14.76
CA ARG A 291 1.02 12.11 15.76
C ARG A 291 1.96 10.97 15.31
N PHE A 292 1.85 10.50 14.07
CA PHE A 292 2.58 9.30 13.63
C PHE A 292 3.97 9.62 13.05
N GLU A 293 4.96 8.77 13.33
CA GLU A 293 6.34 8.88 12.87
C GLU A 293 6.67 7.92 11.73
N ALA A 294 5.84 6.91 11.49
CA ALA A 294 6.05 5.95 10.42
C ALA A 294 4.72 5.35 9.92
N MET A 295 4.72 4.89 8.68
CA MET A 295 3.60 4.20 8.02
C MET A 295 4.09 2.98 7.25
N ALA A 296 3.28 1.92 7.22
CA ALA A 296 3.54 0.70 6.45
C ALA A 296 2.36 0.37 5.52
N THR A 297 2.69 -0.14 4.33
CA THR A 297 1.84 -0.95 3.48
C THR A 297 2.48 -2.34 3.39
N LEU A 298 1.78 -3.37 3.86
CA LEU A 298 2.14 -4.76 3.59
C LEU A 298 1.12 -5.37 2.64
N LEU A 299 1.58 -6.21 1.72
CA LEU A 299 0.72 -6.97 0.83
C LEU A 299 1.13 -8.43 0.84
N LEU A 300 0.17 -9.30 1.12
CA LEU A 300 0.31 -10.75 1.02
C LEU A 300 -0.55 -11.23 -0.16
N VAL A 301 0.02 -11.99 -1.09
CA VAL A 301 -0.68 -12.51 -2.28
C VAL A 301 -0.34 -13.98 -2.52
N GLY A 302 -1.30 -14.77 -2.98
CA GLY A 302 -1.09 -16.12 -3.49
C GLY A 302 -1.55 -17.26 -2.56
N PRO A 303 -1.45 -18.52 -3.03
CA PRO A 303 -1.91 -19.71 -2.32
C PRO A 303 -1.00 -20.08 -1.14
N ALA A 304 0.33 -19.95 -1.26
CA ALA A 304 1.27 -20.29 -0.18
C ALA A 304 1.08 -19.43 1.08
N LEU A 305 0.36 -18.30 0.95
CA LEU A 305 0.05 -17.37 2.04
C LEU A 305 -1.40 -17.46 2.53
N ALA A 306 -2.24 -18.37 2.01
CA ALA A 306 -3.69 -18.39 2.31
C ALA A 306 -3.98 -18.44 3.82
N THR A 307 -3.42 -19.42 4.54
CA THR A 307 -3.64 -19.58 5.99
C THR A 307 -3.15 -18.38 6.81
N VAL A 308 -1.99 -17.82 6.45
CA VAL A 308 -1.43 -16.66 7.18
C VAL A 308 -2.16 -15.35 6.85
N ARG A 309 -2.79 -15.23 5.66
CA ARG A 309 -3.68 -14.12 5.34
C ARG A 309 -4.92 -14.13 6.22
N GLU A 310 -5.63 -15.25 6.30
CA GLU A 310 -6.83 -15.34 7.15
C GLU A 310 -6.49 -15.13 8.64
N ALA A 311 -5.40 -15.75 9.13
CA ALA A 311 -4.95 -15.57 10.50
C ALA A 311 -4.55 -14.12 10.83
N LEU A 312 -3.83 -13.44 9.93
CA LEU A 312 -3.42 -12.04 10.12
C LEU A 312 -4.61 -11.07 10.01
N HIS A 313 -5.54 -11.32 9.08
CA HIS A 313 -6.76 -10.52 8.94
C HIS A 313 -7.64 -10.63 10.19
N ALA A 314 -7.88 -11.85 10.68
CA ALA A 314 -8.62 -12.08 11.92
C ALA A 314 -7.92 -11.42 13.12
N ARG A 315 -6.60 -11.60 13.25
CA ARG A 315 -5.79 -11.00 14.32
C ARG A 315 -5.86 -9.48 14.33
N ILE A 316 -5.77 -8.82 13.17
CA ILE A 316 -5.84 -7.35 13.08
C ILE A 316 -7.27 -6.86 13.33
N THR A 317 -8.29 -7.54 12.80
CA THR A 317 -9.70 -7.16 12.97
C THR A 317 -10.18 -7.32 14.42
N ALA A 318 -9.55 -8.20 15.20
CA ALA A 318 -9.79 -8.37 16.63
C ALA A 318 -9.08 -7.33 17.53
N LEU A 319 -8.25 -6.42 16.99
CA LEU A 319 -7.56 -5.43 17.81
C LEU A 319 -8.51 -4.30 18.25
N PRO A 320 -8.52 -3.91 19.54
CA PRO A 320 -9.40 -2.87 20.03
C PRO A 320 -8.98 -1.48 19.50
N VAL A 321 -9.91 -0.78 18.85
CA VAL A 321 -9.72 0.61 18.40
C VAL A 321 -9.69 1.53 19.62
N THR A 322 -8.49 1.78 20.14
CA THR A 322 -8.27 2.56 21.37
C THR A 322 -7.95 4.02 21.08
N SER A 323 -8.53 4.94 21.86
CA SER A 323 -8.15 6.36 21.81
C SER A 323 -6.68 6.50 22.20
N ARG A 324 -5.91 7.31 21.44
CA ARG A 324 -4.46 7.49 21.62
C ARG A 324 -3.60 6.22 21.40
N ALA A 325 -4.10 5.20 20.69
CA ALA A 325 -3.29 4.04 20.27
C ALA A 325 -1.93 4.47 19.67
N LEU A 326 -0.84 3.83 20.11
CA LEU A 326 0.51 4.11 19.61
C LEU A 326 0.66 3.67 18.15
N LEU A 327 0.15 2.48 17.82
CA LEU A 327 0.00 1.96 16.46
C LEU A 327 -1.48 1.76 16.12
N ILE A 328 -1.90 2.20 14.93
CA ILE A 328 -3.22 1.89 14.34
C ILE A 328 -3.00 1.04 13.08
N PRO A 329 -3.52 -0.20 13.05
CA PRO A 329 -3.55 -1.05 11.86
C PRO A 329 -4.92 -1.02 11.17
N SER A 330 -4.94 -1.39 9.89
CA SER A 330 -6.13 -1.86 9.17
C SER A 330 -5.77 -3.04 8.28
N SER A 331 -6.75 -3.89 7.95
CA SER A 331 -6.54 -5.03 7.05
C SER A 331 -7.75 -5.26 6.15
N SER A 332 -7.49 -5.44 4.86
CA SER A 332 -8.47 -5.40 3.78
C SER A 332 -8.23 -6.56 2.80
N PRO A 333 -9.06 -7.63 2.81
CA PRO A 333 -8.95 -8.73 1.86
C PRO A 333 -9.15 -8.28 0.40
N LEU A 334 -8.29 -8.75 -0.49
CA LEU A 334 -8.33 -8.47 -1.93
C LEU A 334 -8.91 -9.69 -2.66
N GLY A 335 -10.20 -9.92 -2.42
CA GLY A 335 -10.85 -11.19 -2.78
C GLY A 335 -10.22 -12.37 -2.03
N THR A 336 -10.21 -13.55 -2.65
CA THR A 336 -9.61 -14.77 -2.06
C THR A 336 -8.08 -14.84 -2.21
N GLN A 337 -7.47 -14.00 -3.06
CA GLN A 337 -6.08 -14.15 -3.50
C GLN A 337 -5.08 -13.24 -2.78
N GLY A 338 -5.51 -12.18 -2.10
CA GLY A 338 -4.59 -11.30 -1.38
C GLY A 338 -5.16 -10.66 -0.11
N LEU A 339 -4.27 -10.06 0.68
CA LEU A 339 -4.57 -9.25 1.86
C LEU A 339 -3.68 -8.01 1.83
N LEU A 340 -4.30 -6.84 1.84
CA LEU A 340 -3.64 -5.55 2.09
C LEU A 340 -3.70 -5.25 3.58
N VAL A 341 -2.55 -4.99 4.21
CA VAL A 341 -2.45 -4.48 5.58
C VAL A 341 -1.83 -3.10 5.52
N ARG A 342 -2.39 -2.14 6.25
CA ARG A 342 -1.82 -0.80 6.41
C ARG A 342 -1.65 -0.50 7.89
N ALA A 343 -0.62 0.27 8.23
CA ALA A 343 -0.39 0.69 9.61
C ALA A 343 0.22 2.09 9.68
N ALA A 344 -0.03 2.78 10.78
CA ALA A 344 0.67 4.00 11.16
C ALA A 344 1.00 3.96 12.65
N ALA A 345 2.21 4.38 13.03
CA ALA A 345 2.74 4.21 14.39
C ALA A 345 3.43 5.48 14.91
N MET A 346 3.42 5.66 16.23
CA MET A 346 4.05 6.79 16.93
C MET A 346 5.56 6.65 17.07
N SER A 347 6.15 5.53 16.65
CA SER A 347 7.60 5.40 16.48
C SER A 347 7.95 4.48 15.30
N VAL A 348 9.14 4.70 14.71
CA VAL A 348 9.68 3.84 13.66
C VAL A 348 9.95 2.43 14.20
N GLU A 349 10.45 2.33 15.44
CA GLU A 349 10.77 1.07 16.11
C GLU A 349 9.52 0.19 16.29
N GLU A 350 8.42 0.77 16.77
CA GLU A 350 7.15 0.06 16.92
C GLU A 350 6.62 -0.46 15.59
N LEU A 351 6.63 0.37 14.53
CA LEU A 351 6.20 -0.08 13.20
C LEU A 351 7.05 -1.24 12.69
N VAL A 352 8.38 -1.16 12.81
CA VAL A 352 9.30 -2.20 12.34
C VAL A 352 9.17 -3.47 13.17
N ARG A 353 9.02 -3.37 14.50
CA ARG A 353 8.76 -4.50 15.40
C ARG A 353 7.46 -5.20 15.04
N THR A 354 6.36 -4.46 14.93
CA THR A 354 5.04 -5.01 14.58
C THR A 354 5.01 -5.57 13.15
N THR A 355 5.74 -4.97 12.20
CA THR A 355 5.91 -5.52 10.85
C THR A 355 6.63 -6.88 10.88
N ARG A 356 7.73 -7.00 11.65
CA ARG A 356 8.45 -8.28 11.81
C ARG A 356 7.59 -9.34 12.49
N ASP A 357 6.81 -8.96 13.51
CA ASP A 357 5.85 -9.83 14.19
C ASP A 357 4.74 -10.34 13.24
N TRP A 358 4.16 -9.48 12.40
CA TRP A 358 3.19 -9.90 11.38
C TRP A 358 3.79 -10.78 10.27
N LEU A 359 5.09 -10.63 10.00
CA LEU A 359 5.83 -11.43 9.02
C LEU A 359 6.61 -12.61 9.64
N SER A 360 6.38 -12.92 10.93
CA SER A 360 7.09 -13.95 11.69
C SER A 360 6.92 -15.38 11.16
N PHE A 361 6.00 -15.61 10.23
CA PHE A 361 5.86 -16.88 9.50
C PHE A 361 6.96 -17.10 8.43
N LEU A 362 7.66 -16.05 8.00
CA LEU A 362 8.62 -16.13 6.89
C LEU A 362 9.82 -17.07 7.12
N PRO A 363 10.44 -17.18 8.31
CA PRO A 363 11.54 -18.11 8.52
C PRO A 363 11.14 -19.58 8.28
N ALA A 364 9.92 -19.96 8.65
CA ALA A 364 9.38 -21.30 8.35
C ALA A 364 9.11 -21.48 6.85
N LEU A 365 8.64 -20.43 6.17
CA LEU A 365 8.35 -20.45 4.73
C LEU A 365 9.62 -20.38 3.85
N LEU A 366 10.76 -19.91 4.38
CA LEU A 366 12.05 -19.78 3.67
C LEU A 366 13.07 -20.86 4.09
N GLY A 367 12.90 -21.46 5.27
CA GLY A 367 13.75 -22.52 5.85
C GLY A 367 14.96 -22.05 6.68
N ASP A 368 15.15 -20.75 6.86
CA ASP A 368 16.16 -20.10 7.72
C ASP A 368 15.68 -18.65 7.99
N ASP A 369 16.20 -17.97 9.02
CA ASP A 369 15.72 -16.64 9.44
C ASP A 369 16.55 -15.50 8.81
N PRO A 370 16.00 -14.71 7.87
CA PRO A 370 16.75 -13.62 7.24
C PRO A 370 17.02 -12.43 8.17
N TRP A 371 16.29 -12.27 9.28
CA TRP A 371 16.57 -11.21 10.25
C TRP A 371 17.66 -11.62 11.25
N ALA A 372 17.66 -12.86 11.73
CA ALA A 372 18.72 -13.35 12.65
C ALA A 372 20.11 -13.43 11.99
N ARG A 373 20.16 -13.54 10.66
CA ARG A 373 21.42 -13.60 9.87
C ARG A 373 21.94 -12.23 9.43
N ARG A 374 21.24 -11.15 9.79
CA ARG A 374 21.54 -9.79 9.32
C ARG A 374 22.40 -9.04 10.33
N VAL A 375 23.69 -9.36 10.29
CA VAL A 375 24.79 -8.67 10.99
C VAL A 375 25.06 -7.30 10.37
#